data_AF-A0A7C5S2F2-F1
#
_entry.id   AF-A0A7C5S2F2-F1
#
_cell.length_a   1.000
_cell.length_b   1.000
_cell.length_c   1.000
_cell.angle_alpha   90.00
_cell.angle_beta   90.00
_cell.angle_gamma   90.00
#
_symmetry.space_group_name_H-M   'P 1'
#
loop_
_entity.id
_entity.type
_entity.pdbx_description
1 polymer ?
#
loop_
_entity_poly.entity_id
_entity_poly.type
_entity_poly.pdbx_seq_one_letter_code
_entity_poly.pdbx_strand_id
1 'polypeptide(L)'
;MTGLAPFVLCLVLFLVGLYGVLSQKNLIKIIIGLAISGNAVNLFLILLGYRSGGLAPIRTLGIIDGFAASAVDPLPQAMVLTAIVIDLGVLALLVSIAMRLHQRYGSYDVTEIKKLKG
;
A
#
# COMPACT_ATOMS: atom_id res chain seq x y z
N MET A 1 -21.84 13.20 6.25
CA MET A 1 -21.52 14.19 5.20
C MET A 1 -20.03 14.23 4.84
N THR A 2 -19.31 13.09 4.79
CA THR A 2 -17.92 13.02 4.29
C THR A 2 -17.65 11.71 3.54
N GLY A 3 -18.62 11.24 2.74
CA GLY A 3 -18.45 9.99 1.99
C GLY A 3 -17.35 10.06 0.93
N LEU A 4 -17.08 11.25 0.36
CA LEU A 4 -16.18 11.43 -0.77
C LEU A 4 -14.75 11.85 -0.38
N ALA A 5 -14.59 12.53 0.76
CA ALA A 5 -13.30 12.96 1.30
C ALA A 5 -12.25 11.84 1.42
N PRO A 6 -12.57 10.63 1.94
CA PRO A 6 -11.56 9.58 2.06
C PRO A 6 -11.13 9.01 0.70
N PHE A 7 -12.02 8.96 -0.29
CA PHE A 7 -11.65 8.53 -1.65
C PHE A 7 -10.69 9.53 -2.32
N VAL A 8 -10.92 10.83 -2.15
CA VAL A 8 -10.02 11.88 -2.67
C VAL A 8 -8.66 11.80 -1.97
N LEU A 9 -8.65 11.57 -0.65
CA LEU A 9 -7.40 11.38 0.10
C LEU A 9 -6.59 10.19 -0.44
N CYS A 10 -7.23 9.04 -0.70
CA CYS A 10 -6.58 7.88 -1.30
C CYS A 10 -5.99 8.20 -2.68
N LEU A 11 -6.74 8.91 -3.53
CA LEU A 11 -6.28 9.33 -4.85
C LEU A 11 -5.03 10.23 -4.73
N VAL A 12 -5.06 11.22 -3.83
CA VAL A 12 -3.93 12.12 -3.60
C VAL A 12 -2.72 11.35 -3.06
N LEU A 13 -2.90 10.43 -2.10
CA LEU A 13 -1.82 9.60 -1.58
C LEU A 13 -1.19 8.72 -2.66
N PHE A 14 -2.02 8.12 -3.52
CA PHE A 14 -1.55 7.33 -4.66
C PHE A 14 -0.72 8.18 -5.63
N LEU A 15 -1.21 9.37 -5.97
CA LEU A 15 -0.49 10.32 -6.84
C LEU A 15 0.83 10.80 -6.22
N VAL A 16 0.87 11.03 -4.90
CA VAL A 16 2.11 11.38 -4.19
C VAL A 16 3.12 10.23 -4.23
N GLY A 17 2.68 9.00 -4.00
CA GLY A 17 3.53 7.80 -4.11
C GLY A 17 4.08 7.63 -5.53
N LEU A 18 3.22 7.76 -6.54
CA LEU A 18 3.59 7.68 -7.95
C LEU A 18 4.57 8.79 -8.36
N TYR A 19 4.34 10.03 -7.91
CA TYR A 19 5.25 11.15 -8.13
C TYR A 19 6.61 10.91 -7.46
N GLY A 20 6.63 10.34 -6.25
CA GLY A 20 7.86 9.94 -5.56
C GLY A 20 8.68 8.93 -6.36
N VAL A 21 8.03 7.96 -7.00
CA VAL A 21 8.69 6.96 -7.86
C VAL A 21 9.29 7.59 -9.12
N LEU A 22 8.57 8.51 -9.77
CA LEU A 22 8.98 9.12 -11.03
C LEU A 22 10.05 10.21 -10.87
N SER A 23 9.99 10.98 -9.77
CA SER A 23 10.80 12.20 -9.61
C SER A 23 12.11 11.95 -8.86
N GLN A 24 12.18 10.89 -8.04
CA GLN A 24 13.37 10.63 -7.22
C GLN A 24 14.40 9.77 -7.97
N LYS A 25 15.68 10.14 -7.84
CA LYS A 25 16.81 9.40 -8.42
C LYS A 25 17.46 8.41 -7.45
N ASN A 26 17.19 8.58 -6.16
CA ASN A 26 17.71 7.71 -5.11
C ASN A 26 16.81 6.47 -4.98
N LEU A 27 17.41 5.28 -5.14
CA LEU A 27 16.72 3.98 -5.04
C LEU A 27 15.88 3.83 -3.77
N ILE A 28 16.39 4.29 -2.62
CA ILE A 28 15.66 4.17 -1.34
C ILE A 28 14.37 4.99 -1.38
N LYS A 29 14.42 6.21 -1.95
CA LYS A 29 13.24 7.07 -2.06
C LYS A 29 12.22 6.51 -3.06
N ILE A 30 12.68 5.85 -4.12
CA ILE A 30 11.80 5.14 -5.06
C ILE A 30 11.06 3.99 -4.34
N ILE A 31 11.76 3.20 -3.52
CA ILE A 31 11.15 2.11 -2.75
C ILE A 31 10.08 2.64 -1.79
N ILE A 32 10.37 3.74 -1.09
CA ILE A 32 9.40 4.40 -0.20
C ILE A 32 8.19 4.92 -0.99
N GLY A 33 8.40 5.52 -2.16
CA GLY A 33 7.31 5.97 -3.03
C GLY A 33 6.41 4.83 -3.48
N LEU A 34 7.00 3.67 -3.82
CA LEU A 34 6.27 2.46 -4.17
C LEU A 34 5.43 1.94 -2.99
N ALA A 35 6.01 1.92 -1.78
CA ALA A 35 5.31 1.52 -0.57
C ALA A 35 4.13 2.43 -0.23
N ILE A 36 4.28 3.75 -0.38
CA ILE A 36 3.19 4.72 -0.17
C ILE A 36 2.06 4.48 -1.17
N SER A 37 2.39 4.23 -2.44
CA SER A 37 1.42 3.93 -3.49
C SER A 37 0.62 2.64 -3.18
N GLY A 38 1.31 1.56 -2.80
CA GLY A 38 0.65 0.30 -2.40
C GLY A 38 -0.29 0.48 -1.20
N ASN A 39 0.15 1.20 -0.16
CA ASN A 39 -0.70 1.52 1.00
C ASN A 39 -1.92 2.36 0.62
N ALA A 40 -1.82 3.28 -0.35
CA ALA A 40 -2.95 4.06 -0.82
C ALA A 40 -4.01 3.19 -1.52
N VAL A 41 -3.59 2.19 -2.30
CA VAL A 41 -4.49 1.21 -2.93
C VAL A 41 -5.16 0.32 -1.87
N ASN A 42 -4.39 -0.15 -0.88
CA ASN A 42 -4.94 -0.94 0.22
C ASN A 42 -6.01 -0.15 1.00
N LEU A 43 -5.75 1.14 1.27
CA LEU A 43 -6.72 2.02 1.93
C LEU A 43 -7.98 2.24 1.07
N PHE A 44 -7.81 2.39 -0.24
CA PHE A 44 -8.93 2.50 -1.19
C PHE A 44 -9.81 1.25 -1.17
N LEU A 45 -9.22 0.05 -1.16
CA LEU A 45 -9.96 -1.21 -1.06
C LEU A 45 -10.75 -1.33 0.25
N ILE A 46 -10.18 -0.93 1.38
CA ILE A 46 -10.90 -0.93 2.67
C ILE A 46 -12.13 -0.02 2.60
N LEU A 47 -11.99 1.16 1.99
CA LEU A 47 -13.08 2.13 1.88
C LEU A 47 -14.25 1.61 1.02
N LEU A 48 -13.99 0.76 0.03
CA LEU A 48 -15.05 0.14 -0.79
C LEU A 48 -15.95 -0.79 0.03
N GLY A 49 -15.38 -1.49 1.02
CA GLY A 49 -16.12 -2.38 1.90
C GLY A 49 -16.79 -1.65 3.08
N TYR A 50 -16.47 -0.38 3.31
CA TYR A 50 -16.91 0.34 4.49
C TYR A 50 -18.41 0.66 4.45
N ARG A 51 -19.13 0.21 5.51
CA ARG A 51 -20.55 0.51 5.72
C ARG A 51 -20.72 1.37 6.97
N SER A 52 -21.43 2.49 6.87
CA SER A 52 -21.69 3.37 8.02
C SER A 52 -22.55 2.65 9.07
N GLY A 53 -22.05 2.59 10.31
CA GLY A 53 -22.70 1.82 11.39
C GLY A 53 -22.41 0.31 11.35
N GLY A 54 -21.46 -0.13 10.51
CA GLY A 54 -21.10 -1.53 10.37
C GLY A 54 -20.33 -2.08 11.59
N LEU A 55 -20.80 -3.19 12.15
CA LEU A 55 -20.06 -4.00 13.12
C LEU A 55 -18.88 -4.68 12.40
N ALA A 56 -17.75 -4.82 13.11
CA ALA A 56 -16.61 -5.59 12.60
C ALA A 56 -17.09 -7.01 12.22
N PRO A 57 -16.62 -7.59 11.10
CA PRO A 57 -17.02 -8.93 10.65
C PRO A 57 -16.32 -10.02 11.48
N ILE A 58 -16.40 -9.89 12.80
CA ILE A 58 -15.90 -10.83 13.80
C ILE A 58 -17.14 -11.37 14.51
N ARG A 59 -17.43 -12.65 14.30
CA ARG A 59 -18.57 -13.31 14.96
C ARG A 59 -18.25 -13.48 16.45
N THR A 60 -18.66 -12.53 17.27
CA THR A 60 -18.64 -12.69 18.73
C THR A 60 -19.74 -13.67 19.14
N LEU A 61 -19.38 -14.71 19.90
CA LEU A 61 -20.32 -15.69 20.47
C LEU A 61 -21.31 -14.94 21.39
N GLY A 62 -22.53 -14.67 20.91
CA GLY A 62 -23.59 -14.02 21.71
C GLY A 62 -24.48 -13.02 20.99
N ILE A 63 -24.08 -12.49 19.82
CA ILE A 63 -24.91 -11.58 19.02
C ILE A 63 -25.56 -12.39 17.89
N ILE A 64 -26.75 -12.94 18.16
CA ILE A 64 -27.47 -13.85 17.25
C ILE A 64 -28.45 -13.06 16.35
N ASP A 65 -28.99 -11.95 16.83
CA ASP A 65 -30.00 -11.17 16.11
C ASP A 65 -29.37 -9.97 15.37
N GLY A 66 -29.50 -9.94 14.04
CA GLY A 66 -29.14 -8.79 13.20
C GLY A 66 -27.69 -8.69 12.72
N PHE A 67 -26.81 -9.63 13.08
CA PHE A 67 -25.38 -9.61 12.70
C PHE A 67 -25.14 -9.54 11.18
N ALA A 68 -25.95 -10.24 10.38
CA ALA A 68 -25.85 -10.21 8.92
C ALA A 68 -26.28 -8.87 8.29
N ALA A 69 -27.14 -8.10 8.96
CA ALA A 69 -27.64 -6.82 8.43
C ALA A 69 -26.68 -5.66 8.72
N SER A 70 -25.89 -5.76 9.80
CA SER A 70 -24.99 -4.71 10.28
C SER A 70 -23.51 -5.03 10.10
N ALA A 71 -23.11 -6.19 9.58
CA ALA A 71 -21.69 -6.48 9.34
C ALA A 71 -21.13 -5.71 8.12
N VAL A 72 -19.87 -5.29 8.23
CA VAL A 72 -19.06 -4.78 7.11
C VAL A 72 -18.69 -5.93 6.16
N ASP A 73 -18.55 -5.66 4.86
CA ASP A 73 -18.20 -6.70 3.88
C ASP A 73 -16.84 -7.34 4.20
N PRO A 74 -16.76 -8.67 4.41
CA PRO A 74 -15.51 -9.33 4.75
C PRO A 74 -14.58 -9.52 3.54
N LEU A 75 -15.10 -9.39 2.31
CA LEU A 75 -14.34 -9.63 1.08
C LEU A 75 -13.18 -8.64 0.91
N PRO A 76 -13.39 -7.30 0.97
CA PRO A 76 -12.28 -6.36 0.83
C PRO A 76 -11.24 -6.50 1.94
N GLN A 77 -11.66 -6.88 3.15
CA GLN A 77 -10.75 -7.10 4.27
C GLN A 77 -9.81 -8.29 4.04
N ALA A 78 -10.33 -9.39 3.51
CA ALA A 78 -9.49 -10.54 3.14
C ALA A 78 -8.53 -10.20 1.99
N MET A 79 -8.98 -9.44 0.99
CA MET A 79 -8.13 -8.99 -0.13
C MET A 79 -6.99 -8.08 0.32
N VAL A 80 -7.24 -7.19 1.29
CA VAL A 80 -6.21 -6.29 1.79
C VAL A 80 -5.17 -7.03 2.63
N LEU A 81 -5.59 -8.04 3.41
CA LEU A 81 -4.64 -8.86 4.17
C LEU A 81 -3.64 -9.59 3.25
N THR A 82 -4.10 -10.11 2.11
CA THR A 82 -3.20 -10.74 1.13
C THR A 82 -2.32 -9.72 0.42
N ALA A 83 -2.86 -8.56 0.07
CA ALA A 83 -2.10 -7.47 -0.55
C ALA A 83 -0.94 -7.00 0.35
N ILE A 84 -1.18 -6.81 1.66
CA ILE A 84 -0.15 -6.41 2.62
C ILE A 84 1.02 -7.40 2.67
N VAL A 85 0.74 -8.70 2.63
CA VAL A 85 1.79 -9.73 2.65
C VAL A 85 2.62 -9.70 1.36
N ILE A 86 1.98 -9.50 0.21
CA ILE A 86 2.65 -9.36 -1.08
C ILE A 86 3.53 -8.10 -1.09
N ASP A 87 3.00 -6.97 -0.64
CA ASP A 87 3.71 -5.69 -0.55
C ASP A 87 4.97 -5.82 0.32
N LEU A 88 4.88 -6.51 1.46
CA LEU A 88 6.02 -6.77 2.34
C LEU A 88 7.10 -7.62 1.62
N GLY A 89 6.69 -8.66 0.88
CA GLY A 89 7.60 -9.51 0.13
C GLY A 89 8.33 -8.75 -0.99
N VAL A 90 7.60 -7.93 -1.74
CA VAL A 90 8.16 -7.07 -2.80
C VAL A 90 9.10 -6.02 -2.20
N LEU A 91 8.73 -5.39 -1.08
CA LEU A 91 9.56 -4.40 -0.40
C LEU A 91 10.88 -5.03 0.08
N ALA A 92 10.83 -6.21 0.71
CA ALA A 92 12.02 -6.94 1.14
C ALA A 92 12.95 -7.27 -0.04
N LEU A 93 12.39 -7.70 -1.18
CA LEU A 93 13.14 -7.96 -2.39
C LEU A 93 13.81 -6.69 -2.93
N LEU A 94 13.06 -5.58 -3.02
CA LEU A 94 13.58 -4.30 -3.51
C LEU A 94 14.71 -3.76 -2.63
N VAL A 95 14.57 -3.86 -1.32
CA VAL A 95 15.62 -3.46 -0.36
C VAL A 95 16.84 -4.36 -0.51
N SER A 96 16.66 -5.67 -0.65
CA SER A 96 17.77 -6.62 -0.91
C SER A 96 18.53 -6.28 -2.19
N ILE A 97 17.82 -5.94 -3.27
CA ILE A 97 18.42 -5.48 -4.53
C ILE A 97 19.16 -4.16 -4.33
N ALA A 98 18.55 -3.19 -3.64
CA ALA A 98 19.19 -1.90 -3.36
C ALA A 98 20.48 -2.06 -2.55
N MET A 99 20.50 -2.96 -1.56
CA MET A 99 21.72 -3.29 -0.81
C MET A 99 22.79 -3.91 -1.71
N ARG A 100 22.44 -4.89 -2.54
CA ARG A 100 23.40 -5.51 -3.48
C ARG A 100 23.95 -4.51 -4.49
N LEU A 101 23.11 -3.61 -4.97
CA LEU A 101 23.50 -2.60 -5.94
C LEU A 101 24.46 -1.58 -5.32
N HIS A 102 24.18 -1.18 -4.07
CA HIS A 102 25.09 -0.32 -3.31
C HIS A 102 26.44 -1.00 -3.04
N GLN A 103 26.46 -2.29 -2.67
CA GLN A 103 27.72 -3.01 -2.48
C GLN A 103 28.56 -3.08 -3.77
N ARG A 104 27.93 -3.13 -4.95
CA ARG A 104 28.63 -3.25 -6.24
C ARG A 104 29.10 -1.91 -6.80
N TYR A 105 28.29 -0.86 -6.65
CA TYR A 105 28.51 0.44 -7.31
C TYR A 105 28.82 1.59 -6.34
N GLY A 106 28.69 1.37 -5.03
CA GLY A 106 28.95 2.38 -3.98
C GLY A 106 27.94 3.53 -3.94
N SER A 107 26.97 3.58 -4.86
CA SER A 107 25.99 4.67 -4.98
C SER A 107 24.55 4.15 -4.95
N TYR A 108 23.66 4.97 -4.40
CA TYR A 108 22.21 4.76 -4.43
C TYR A 108 21.53 5.57 -5.55
N ASP A 109 22.29 6.31 -6.36
CA ASP A 109 21.76 7.09 -7.49
C ASP A 109 21.67 6.21 -8.74
N VAL A 110 20.45 6.03 -9.24
CA VAL A 110 20.16 5.25 -10.44
C VAL A 110 20.91 5.80 -11.67
N THR A 111 21.17 7.11 -11.71
CA THR A 111 21.84 7.78 -12.82
C THR A 111 23.33 7.43 -12.89
N GLU A 112 24.00 7.33 -11.75
CA GLU A 112 25.42 6.97 -11.67
C GLU A 112 25.64 5.50 -12.04
N ILE A 113 24.76 4.62 -11.54
CA ILE A 113 24.80 3.18 -11.86
C ILE A 113 24.61 2.95 -13.36
N LYS A 114 23.80 3.77 -14.04
CA LYS A 114 23.58 3.68 -15.50
C LYS A 114 24.81 4.11 -16.31
N LYS A 115 25.64 5.02 -15.78
CA LYS A 115 26.87 5.50 -16.42
C LYS A 115 28.05 4.54 -16.27
N LEU A 116 28.10 3.75 -15.20
CA LEU A 116 29.14 2.73 -14.95
C LEU A 116 28.98 1.46 -15.79
N LYS A 117 27.99 1.43 -16.70
CA LYS A 117 27.77 0.36 -17.68
C LYS A 117 28.41 0.65 -19.06
N GLY A 118 29.30 1.65 -19.12
CA GLY A 118 30.16 1.95 -20.28
C GLY A 118 31.47 1.18 -20.21
#